data_AF-M1ZEI2-F1
#
_entry.id   AF-M1ZEI2-F1
#
_cell.length_a   1.000
_cell.length_b   1.000
_cell.length_c   1.000
_cell.angle_alpha   90.00
_cell.angle_beta   90.00
_cell.angle_gamma   90.00
#
_symmetry.space_group_name_H-M   'P 1'
#
loop_
_entity.id
_entity.type
_entity.pdbx_description
1 polymer ?
#
loop_
_entity_poly.entity_id
_entity_poly.type
_entity_poly.pdbx_seq_one_letter_code
_entity_poly.pdbx_strand_id
1 'polypeptide(L)'
;MARQTFVMGRLGKVLQIAAVVCLMIVWLPGPALSKPSAASPANSLYDNAKKAYYQLLENAQRVPNRDDWVSVIRLFEKVLVTYPQTELAYKAAFTVGRLYQKLGKKLDSESDLREAGRYYSLLLKEYPEGHLNDDSLFHLADLDMYRKDYQGARERLQSLLKMYPEGDRVEASRKELKRLVRLLTKAPTTEKTPNDPVEVSNKDSLTPEKPENLVPALETVETEKNKHVPLVVVDAGHGGKDHGAIGHHGLKEKEVNLNISKEVAAILTKRYKFRVVLTRDDDRFIELADRGKIANQKNADLFVSIHANAAPHKAAQGIETYYLGSGSTEQARETAARENGNLIYSVADDEVQQILASLISTTKINDSSRLASKVQKILHGNMVKRYRDVHDLGVKEGPFFVLHDTNMPSILVEVGFVTNQREEKRLGSKAYQKALAEAIAHGIYEFLKEKAPSI
;
A
#
# COMPACT_ATOMS: atom_id res chain seq x y z
N MET A 1 -76.47 -64.37 29.88
CA MET A 1 -76.04 -65.54 29.08
C MET A 1 -74.55 -65.74 29.31
N ALA A 2 -74.16 -66.97 29.63
CA ALA A 2 -72.87 -67.36 30.17
C ALA A 2 -71.83 -67.67 29.07
N ARG A 3 -70.54 -67.45 29.38
CA ARG A 3 -69.42 -68.43 29.34
C ARG A 3 -68.09 -67.68 29.61
N GLN A 4 -67.48 -67.95 30.76
CA GLN A 4 -66.30 -68.83 30.97
C GLN A 4 -64.98 -68.13 30.64
N THR A 5 -64.16 -67.64 31.58
CA THR A 5 -63.38 -68.26 32.69
C THR A 5 -61.91 -68.50 32.32
N PHE A 6 -61.06 -68.29 33.33
CA PHE A 6 -59.71 -68.86 33.59
C PHE A 6 -58.47 -68.05 33.15
N VAL A 7 -57.39 -67.84 33.92
CA VAL A 7 -57.08 -67.87 35.38
C VAL A 7 -55.56 -67.62 35.58
N MET A 8 -55.21 -67.09 36.76
CA MET A 8 -53.94 -67.18 37.52
C MET A 8 -52.64 -66.51 37.05
N GLY A 9 -51.98 -65.88 38.03
CA GLY A 9 -50.53 -65.67 38.05
C GLY A 9 -50.04 -64.68 39.09
N ARG A 10 -49.93 -65.11 40.35
CA ARG A 10 -49.59 -64.34 41.57
C ARG A 10 -48.30 -63.49 41.56
N LEU A 11 -48.46 -62.30 42.17
CA LEU A 11 -47.65 -61.64 43.20
C LEU A 11 -46.19 -62.09 43.46
N GLY A 12 -45.30 -61.08 43.53
CA GLY A 12 -44.00 -61.16 44.20
C GLY A 12 -43.43 -59.79 44.61
N LYS A 13 -43.86 -59.31 45.79
CA LYS A 13 -43.13 -58.50 46.79
C LYS A 13 -42.83 -57.00 46.57
N VAL A 14 -43.37 -56.26 47.55
CA VAL A 14 -43.05 -54.93 48.05
C VAL A 14 -41.60 -54.83 48.56
N LEU A 15 -40.90 -53.73 48.27
CA LEU A 15 -40.00 -53.09 49.24
C LEU A 15 -39.80 -51.59 48.92
N GLN A 16 -39.93 -50.78 49.97
CA GLN A 16 -39.77 -49.34 50.03
C GLN A 16 -38.33 -48.91 49.69
N ILE A 17 -38.16 -47.85 48.89
CA ILE A 17 -37.19 -46.76 49.16
C ILE A 17 -37.80 -45.45 48.64
N ALA A 18 -38.01 -44.50 49.55
CA ALA A 18 -38.33 -43.12 49.23
C ALA A 18 -37.04 -42.39 48.79
N ALA A 19 -37.07 -41.71 47.63
CA ALA A 19 -36.31 -40.48 47.40
C ALA A 19 -36.72 -39.80 46.08
N VAL A 20 -37.36 -38.64 46.24
CA VAL A 20 -37.30 -37.45 45.38
C VAL A 20 -37.78 -37.58 43.92
N VAL A 21 -39.00 -37.08 43.73
CA VAL A 21 -39.54 -36.59 42.45
C VAL A 21 -38.73 -35.36 42.02
N CYS A 22 -38.10 -35.43 40.85
CA CYS A 22 -37.87 -34.27 39.98
C CYS A 22 -38.12 -34.69 38.53
N LEU A 23 -39.04 -33.97 37.90
CA LEU A 23 -39.53 -34.15 36.54
C LEU A 23 -38.42 -34.40 35.52
N MET A 24 -38.44 -35.55 34.85
CA MET A 24 -37.91 -35.66 33.50
C MET A 24 -38.97 -35.17 32.52
N ILE A 25 -38.83 -33.92 32.07
CA ILE A 25 -39.47 -33.46 30.84
C ILE A 25 -38.68 -34.08 29.69
N VAL A 26 -39.30 -35.04 29.02
CA VAL A 26 -38.83 -35.61 27.76
C VAL A 26 -38.85 -34.50 26.71
N TRP A 27 -37.67 -34.08 26.26
CA TRP A 27 -37.52 -33.17 25.13
C TRP A 27 -37.56 -34.01 23.84
N LEU A 28 -38.74 -34.07 23.20
CA LEU A 28 -38.83 -34.47 21.81
C LEU A 28 -38.24 -33.34 20.95
N PRO A 29 -37.37 -33.63 19.96
CA PRO A 29 -36.90 -32.60 19.05
C PRO A 29 -38.06 -32.18 18.16
N GLY A 30 -38.65 -31.02 18.45
CA GLY A 30 -39.59 -30.36 17.55
C GLY A 30 -38.90 -29.99 16.22
N PRO A 31 -39.65 -29.73 15.14
CA PRO A 31 -39.06 -29.28 13.90
C PRO A 31 -38.28 -28.01 14.21
N ALA A 32 -36.98 -28.03 13.93
CA ALA A 32 -36.13 -26.89 14.13
C ALA A 32 -36.68 -25.74 13.28
N LEU A 33 -37.43 -24.83 13.90
CA LEU A 33 -37.62 -23.50 13.35
C LEU A 33 -36.23 -22.93 13.21
N SER A 34 -35.73 -22.88 11.98
CA SER A 34 -34.50 -22.21 11.62
C SER A 34 -34.64 -20.77 12.09
N LYS A 35 -34.00 -20.45 13.21
CA LYS A 35 -33.78 -19.06 13.63
C LYS A 35 -33.17 -18.33 12.43
N PRO A 36 -33.59 -17.09 12.11
CA PRO A 36 -32.90 -16.32 11.09
C PRO A 36 -31.43 -16.26 11.47
N SER A 37 -30.57 -16.82 10.62
CA SER A 37 -29.13 -16.76 10.80
C SER A 37 -28.75 -15.29 10.93
N ALA A 38 -28.17 -14.90 12.07
CA ALA A 38 -27.65 -13.55 12.24
C ALA A 38 -26.69 -13.29 11.08
N ALA A 39 -26.91 -12.21 10.32
CA ALA A 39 -26.08 -11.89 9.16
C ALA A 39 -24.62 -11.83 9.59
N SER A 40 -23.74 -12.42 8.78
CA SER A 40 -22.30 -12.36 9.08
C SER A 40 -21.85 -10.90 9.19
N PRO A 41 -20.82 -10.59 9.99
CA PRO A 41 -20.26 -9.24 10.07
C PRO A 41 -19.90 -8.64 8.70
N ALA A 42 -19.43 -9.47 7.76
CA ALA A 42 -19.14 -9.07 6.38
C ALA A 42 -20.40 -8.69 5.59
N ASN A 43 -21.48 -9.45 5.73
CA ASN A 43 -22.77 -9.15 5.09
C ASN A 43 -23.32 -7.83 5.62
N SER A 44 -23.27 -7.62 6.94
CA SER A 44 -23.79 -6.39 7.57
C SER A 44 -23.03 -5.15 7.08
N LEU A 45 -21.71 -5.23 6.98
CA LEU A 45 -20.87 -4.15 6.50
C LEU A 45 -21.15 -3.83 5.01
N TYR A 46 -21.28 -4.87 4.19
CA TYR A 46 -21.57 -4.73 2.76
C TYR A 46 -22.99 -4.21 2.49
N ASP A 47 -23.98 -4.65 3.28
CA ASP A 47 -25.36 -4.17 3.16
C ASP A 47 -25.50 -2.70 3.57
N ASN A 48 -24.72 -2.25 4.57
CA ASN A 48 -24.63 -0.83 4.93
C ASN A 48 -24.03 0.00 3.78
N ALA A 49 -22.94 -0.48 3.17
CA ALA A 49 -22.33 0.17 2.00
C ALA A 49 -23.32 0.27 0.82
N LYS A 50 -24.06 -0.82 0.56
CA LYS A 50 -25.11 -0.85 -0.47
C LYS A 50 -26.26 0.12 -0.18
N LYS A 51 -26.68 0.25 1.07
CA LYS A 51 -27.74 1.20 1.44
C LYS A 51 -27.32 2.65 1.13
N ALA A 52 -26.11 3.02 1.52
CA ALA A 52 -25.55 4.34 1.22
C ALA A 52 -25.36 4.56 -0.29
N TYR A 53 -24.99 3.52 -1.04
CA TYR A 53 -24.92 3.56 -2.49
C TYR A 53 -26.25 3.88 -3.16
N TYR A 54 -27.34 3.23 -2.76
CA TYR A 54 -28.65 3.52 -3.34
C TYR A 54 -29.13 4.93 -3.00
N GLN A 55 -28.88 5.40 -1.78
CA GLN A 55 -29.15 6.80 -1.39
C GLN A 55 -28.35 7.80 -2.23
N LEU A 56 -27.08 7.53 -2.49
CA LEU A 56 -26.25 8.35 -3.37
C LEU A 56 -26.83 8.39 -4.79
N LEU A 57 -27.28 7.25 -5.34
CA LEU A 57 -27.85 7.21 -6.68
C LEU A 57 -29.18 7.96 -6.79
N GLU A 58 -30.03 7.89 -5.78
CA GLU A 58 -31.28 8.67 -5.71
C GLU A 58 -31.00 10.18 -5.69
N ASN A 59 -29.96 10.60 -4.95
CA ASN A 59 -29.55 12.00 -4.84
C ASN A 59 -28.72 12.52 -6.02
N ALA A 60 -28.08 11.62 -6.79
CA ALA A 60 -27.12 11.95 -7.85
C ALA A 60 -27.71 12.65 -9.09
N GLN A 61 -29.02 12.91 -9.12
CA GLN A 61 -29.67 13.77 -10.13
C GLN A 61 -29.32 15.27 -9.97
N ARG A 62 -28.68 15.67 -8.85
CA ARG A 62 -28.16 17.04 -8.63
C ARG A 62 -26.65 17.12 -8.88
N VAL A 63 -26.11 18.35 -8.93
CA VAL A 63 -24.69 18.64 -9.15
C VAL A 63 -23.84 17.78 -8.21
N PRO A 64 -22.89 16.97 -8.73
CA PRO A 64 -22.17 15.99 -7.94
C PRO A 64 -21.25 16.66 -6.92
N ASN A 65 -21.51 16.42 -5.63
CA ASN A 65 -20.55 16.67 -4.58
C ASN A 65 -19.58 15.49 -4.51
N ARG A 66 -18.29 15.72 -4.73
CA ARG A 66 -17.26 14.66 -4.69
C ARG A 66 -17.26 13.91 -3.35
N ASP A 67 -17.51 14.62 -2.26
CA ASP A 67 -17.44 14.06 -0.91
C ASP A 67 -18.51 13.00 -0.66
N ASP A 68 -19.72 13.19 -1.21
CA ASP A 68 -20.80 12.21 -1.09
C ASP A 68 -20.42 10.89 -1.77
N TRP A 69 -19.78 10.96 -2.95
CA TRP A 69 -19.32 9.77 -3.67
C TRP A 69 -18.19 9.06 -2.93
N VAL A 70 -17.21 9.84 -2.46
CA VAL A 70 -16.07 9.31 -1.69
C VAL A 70 -16.54 8.68 -0.39
N SER A 71 -17.56 9.23 0.27
CA SER A 71 -18.12 8.65 1.50
C SER A 71 -18.69 7.24 1.27
N VAL A 72 -19.39 7.02 0.16
CA VAL A 72 -19.92 5.70 -0.21
C VAL A 72 -18.80 4.76 -0.65
N ILE A 73 -17.83 5.25 -1.41
CA ILE A 73 -16.66 4.48 -1.82
C ILE A 73 -15.95 3.90 -0.59
N ARG A 74 -15.71 4.72 0.43
CA ARG A 74 -15.06 4.29 1.68
C ARG A 74 -15.79 3.15 2.37
N LEU A 75 -17.13 3.12 2.32
CA LEU A 75 -17.91 2.02 2.89
C LEU A 75 -17.64 0.69 2.19
N PHE A 76 -17.47 0.68 0.86
CA PHE A 76 -17.10 -0.53 0.13
C PHE A 76 -15.61 -0.87 0.30
N GLU A 77 -14.71 0.12 0.34
CA GLU A 77 -13.30 -0.11 0.66
C GLU A 77 -13.13 -0.78 2.03
N LYS A 78 -13.96 -0.40 3.01
CA LYS A 78 -14.00 -1.07 4.31
C LYS A 78 -14.35 -2.56 4.18
N VAL A 79 -15.29 -2.93 3.32
CA VAL A 79 -15.61 -4.35 3.07
C VAL A 79 -14.41 -5.09 2.47
N LEU A 80 -13.76 -4.48 1.48
CA LEU A 80 -12.59 -5.04 0.82
C LEU A 80 -11.44 -5.28 1.80
N VAL A 81 -11.16 -4.33 2.69
CA VAL A 81 -10.03 -4.43 3.63
C VAL A 81 -10.35 -5.32 4.83
N THR A 82 -11.57 -5.28 5.36
CA THR A 82 -11.93 -6.08 6.54
C THR A 82 -12.13 -7.57 6.18
N TYR A 83 -12.61 -7.87 4.97
CA TYR A 83 -12.95 -9.23 4.57
C TYR A 83 -12.34 -9.64 3.21
N PRO A 84 -11.03 -9.48 2.99
CA PRO A 84 -10.40 -9.52 1.66
C PRO A 84 -10.54 -10.87 0.95
N GLN A 85 -10.66 -11.96 1.71
CA GLN A 85 -10.79 -13.32 1.18
C GLN A 85 -12.24 -13.72 0.87
N THR A 86 -13.18 -12.78 0.98
CA THR A 86 -14.61 -13.06 0.75
C THR A 86 -15.06 -12.63 -0.64
N GLU A 87 -16.11 -13.29 -1.15
CA GLU A 87 -16.80 -12.87 -2.36
C GLU A 87 -17.37 -11.43 -2.23
N LEU A 88 -17.65 -10.98 -1.01
CA LEU A 88 -18.12 -9.61 -0.76
C LEU A 88 -17.01 -8.58 -0.97
N ALA A 89 -15.76 -8.89 -0.61
CA ALA A 89 -14.62 -8.03 -0.93
C ALA A 89 -14.39 -7.93 -2.43
N TYR A 90 -14.50 -9.05 -3.15
CA TYR A 90 -14.47 -9.07 -4.61
C TYR A 90 -15.54 -8.15 -5.24
N LYS A 91 -16.80 -8.27 -4.80
CA LYS A 91 -17.91 -7.41 -5.26
C LYS A 91 -17.72 -5.94 -4.85
N ALA A 92 -17.16 -5.70 -3.67
CA ALA A 92 -16.88 -4.36 -3.17
C ALA A 92 -15.79 -3.66 -4.00
N ALA A 93 -14.68 -4.34 -4.30
CA ALA A 93 -13.61 -3.81 -5.15
C ALA A 93 -14.15 -3.39 -6.54
N PHE A 94 -14.99 -4.23 -7.15
CA PHE A 94 -15.61 -3.89 -8.44
C PHE A 94 -16.51 -2.66 -8.33
N THR A 95 -17.29 -2.59 -7.25
CA THR A 95 -18.20 -1.46 -6.98
C THR A 95 -17.43 -0.16 -6.77
N VAL A 96 -16.30 -0.19 -6.05
CA VAL A 96 -15.40 0.96 -5.88
C VAL A 96 -14.86 1.43 -7.21
N GLY A 97 -14.36 0.51 -8.05
CA GLY A 97 -13.89 0.85 -9.41
C GLY A 97 -14.96 1.58 -10.22
N ARG A 98 -16.21 1.10 -10.17
CA ARG A 98 -17.34 1.74 -10.87
C ARG A 98 -17.70 3.10 -10.31
N LEU A 99 -17.64 3.29 -8.99
CA LEU A 99 -17.94 4.56 -8.35
C LEU A 99 -16.90 5.63 -8.70
N TYR A 100 -15.61 5.29 -8.61
CA TYR A 100 -14.53 6.16 -9.06
C TYR A 100 -14.62 6.47 -10.56
N GLN A 101 -14.95 5.48 -11.40
CA GLN A 101 -15.09 5.72 -12.84
C GLN A 101 -16.22 6.70 -13.15
N LYS A 102 -17.40 6.51 -12.53
CA LYS A 102 -18.55 7.40 -12.68
C LYS A 102 -18.23 8.81 -12.18
N LEU A 103 -17.62 8.91 -11.00
CA LEU A 103 -17.22 10.18 -10.40
C LEU A 103 -16.22 10.91 -11.29
N GLY A 104 -15.17 10.21 -11.73
CA GLY A 104 -14.13 10.72 -12.62
C GLY A 104 -14.70 11.23 -13.94
N LYS A 105 -15.59 10.48 -14.60
CA LYS A 105 -16.26 10.93 -15.83
C LYS A 105 -17.20 12.12 -15.59
N LYS A 106 -17.87 12.20 -14.43
CA LYS A 106 -18.82 13.27 -14.11
C LYS A 106 -18.11 14.59 -13.74
N LEU A 107 -16.91 14.50 -13.16
CA LEU A 107 -16.08 15.64 -12.75
C LEU A 107 -14.89 15.92 -13.67
N ASP A 108 -14.72 15.14 -14.73
CA ASP A 108 -13.53 15.11 -15.60
C ASP A 108 -12.19 14.99 -14.82
N SER A 109 -12.19 14.10 -13.81
CA SER A 109 -11.06 13.88 -12.90
C SER A 109 -10.26 12.64 -13.29
N GLU A 110 -9.10 12.87 -13.94
CA GLU A 110 -8.16 11.78 -14.26
C GLU A 110 -7.63 11.06 -13.02
N SER A 111 -7.58 11.71 -11.87
CA SER A 111 -7.19 11.04 -10.62
C SER A 111 -8.19 9.97 -10.23
N ASP A 112 -9.48 10.29 -10.27
CA ASP A 112 -10.54 9.34 -9.94
C ASP A 112 -10.63 8.23 -11.02
N LEU A 113 -10.40 8.56 -12.30
CA LEU A 113 -10.33 7.56 -13.37
C LEU A 113 -9.11 6.62 -13.24
N ARG A 114 -7.99 7.09 -12.68
CA ARG A 114 -6.85 6.23 -12.37
C ARG A 114 -7.18 5.28 -11.22
N GLU A 115 -7.83 5.76 -10.16
CA GLU A 115 -8.26 4.89 -9.07
C GLU A 115 -9.24 3.82 -9.55
N ALA A 116 -10.20 4.18 -10.39
CA ALA A 116 -11.08 3.20 -11.04
C ALA A 116 -10.29 2.06 -11.72
N GLY A 117 -9.27 2.42 -12.52
CA GLY A 117 -8.41 1.46 -13.19
C GLY A 117 -7.60 0.59 -12.24
N ARG A 118 -7.15 1.13 -11.10
CA ARG A 118 -6.46 0.35 -10.06
C ARG A 118 -7.36 -0.73 -9.47
N TYR A 119 -8.60 -0.40 -9.14
CA TYR A 119 -9.56 -1.38 -8.60
C TYR A 119 -9.91 -2.47 -9.62
N TYR A 120 -10.14 -2.12 -10.89
CA TYR A 120 -10.36 -3.17 -11.91
C TYR A 120 -9.14 -4.06 -12.11
N SER A 121 -7.93 -3.49 -12.07
CA SER A 121 -6.70 -4.28 -12.17
C SER A 121 -6.47 -5.16 -10.94
N LEU A 122 -6.91 -4.71 -9.76
CA LEU A 122 -6.88 -5.50 -8.52
C LEU A 122 -7.73 -6.77 -8.65
N LEU A 123 -8.92 -6.68 -9.24
CA LEU A 123 -9.78 -7.85 -9.45
C LEU A 123 -9.08 -8.94 -10.26
N LEU A 124 -8.46 -8.54 -11.37
CA LEU A 124 -7.75 -9.46 -12.26
C LEU A 124 -6.55 -10.14 -11.58
N LYS A 125 -5.93 -9.47 -10.61
CA LYS A 125 -4.72 -9.93 -9.93
C LYS A 125 -5.03 -10.80 -8.70
N GLU A 126 -5.90 -10.33 -7.82
CA GLU A 126 -6.15 -10.96 -6.51
C GLU A 126 -7.31 -11.97 -6.55
N TYR A 127 -8.16 -11.88 -7.58
CA TYR A 127 -9.34 -12.75 -7.73
C TYR A 127 -9.42 -13.33 -9.15
N PRO A 128 -8.41 -14.09 -9.62
CA PRO A 128 -8.29 -14.51 -11.03
C PRO A 128 -9.48 -15.36 -11.54
N GLU A 129 -10.11 -16.12 -10.65
CA GLU A 129 -11.29 -16.98 -10.94
C GLU A 129 -12.63 -16.23 -10.80
N GLY A 130 -12.61 -14.91 -10.62
CA GLY A 130 -13.80 -14.12 -10.37
C GLY A 130 -14.65 -13.85 -11.62
N HIS A 131 -15.96 -14.06 -11.50
CA HIS A 131 -16.96 -13.82 -12.56
C HIS A 131 -17.19 -12.35 -13.01
N LEU A 132 -16.58 -11.36 -12.37
CA LEU A 132 -16.59 -9.92 -12.75
C LEU A 132 -15.28 -9.50 -13.44
N ASN A 133 -14.40 -10.45 -13.78
CA ASN A 133 -13.11 -10.15 -14.40
C ASN A 133 -13.25 -9.74 -15.87
N ASP A 134 -14.22 -10.31 -16.58
CA ASP A 134 -14.62 -9.84 -17.91
C ASP A 134 -15.25 -8.43 -17.84
N ASP A 135 -16.14 -8.17 -16.89
CA ASP A 135 -16.62 -6.82 -16.59
C ASP A 135 -15.46 -5.84 -16.31
N SER A 136 -14.48 -6.26 -15.51
CA SER A 136 -13.34 -5.41 -15.13
C SER A 136 -12.44 -5.08 -16.33
N LEU A 137 -12.17 -6.06 -17.21
CA LEU A 137 -11.47 -5.82 -18.48
C LEU A 137 -12.25 -4.90 -19.41
N PHE A 138 -13.58 -5.05 -19.47
CA PHE A 138 -14.45 -4.19 -20.27
C PHE A 138 -14.39 -2.75 -19.77
N HIS A 139 -14.44 -2.54 -18.46
CA HIS A 139 -14.34 -1.23 -17.84
C HIS A 139 -12.95 -0.59 -18.02
N LEU A 140 -11.87 -1.37 -17.95
CA LEU A 140 -10.53 -0.89 -18.27
C LEU A 140 -10.41 -0.46 -19.74
N ALA A 141 -11.03 -1.20 -20.67
CA ALA A 141 -11.08 -0.79 -22.07
C ALA A 141 -11.86 0.53 -22.27
N ASP A 142 -12.96 0.72 -21.53
CA ASP A 142 -13.71 1.97 -21.53
C ASP A 142 -12.92 3.16 -20.94
N LEU A 143 -12.06 2.92 -19.94
CA LEU A 143 -11.12 3.93 -19.44
C LEU A 143 -10.06 4.30 -20.49
N ASP A 144 -9.50 3.32 -21.20
CA ASP A 144 -8.53 3.56 -22.27
C ASP A 144 -9.19 4.33 -23.43
N MET A 145 -10.43 3.97 -23.79
CA MET A 145 -11.22 4.73 -24.78
C MET A 145 -11.46 6.18 -24.36
N TYR A 146 -11.77 6.42 -23.08
CA TYR A 146 -11.93 7.79 -22.54
C TYR A 146 -10.64 8.61 -22.73
N ARG A 147 -9.49 7.99 -22.47
CA ARG A 147 -8.16 8.58 -22.66
C ARG A 147 -7.68 8.63 -24.11
N LYS A 148 -8.50 8.15 -25.06
CA LYS A 148 -8.17 7.98 -26.48
C LYS A 148 -7.01 7.01 -26.74
N ASP A 149 -6.69 6.14 -25.79
CA ASP A 149 -5.82 5.00 -26.00
C ASP A 149 -6.60 3.86 -26.66
N TYR A 150 -6.87 4.01 -27.95
CA TYR A 150 -7.65 3.05 -28.72
C TYR A 150 -6.94 1.70 -28.88
N GLN A 151 -5.60 1.68 -28.81
CA GLN A 151 -4.82 0.47 -28.89
C GLN A 151 -4.92 -0.32 -27.59
N GLY A 152 -4.74 0.33 -26.43
CA GLY A 152 -4.93 -0.28 -25.12
C GLY A 152 -6.35 -0.84 -24.96
N ALA A 153 -7.36 -0.05 -25.36
CA ALA A 153 -8.75 -0.50 -25.37
C ALA A 153 -8.95 -1.77 -26.23
N ARG A 154 -8.34 -1.81 -27.42
CA ARG A 154 -8.41 -2.98 -28.32
C ARG A 154 -7.79 -4.22 -27.68
N GLU A 155 -6.62 -4.09 -27.08
CA GLU A 155 -5.89 -5.20 -26.44
C GLU A 155 -6.67 -5.77 -25.25
N ARG A 156 -7.31 -4.92 -24.45
CA ARG A 156 -8.15 -5.35 -23.33
C ARG A 156 -9.40 -6.09 -23.78
N LEU A 157 -10.10 -5.58 -24.80
CA LEU A 157 -11.27 -6.26 -25.37
C LEU A 157 -10.89 -7.61 -26.00
N GLN A 158 -9.74 -7.69 -26.67
CA GLN A 158 -9.23 -8.97 -27.20
C GLN A 158 -8.88 -9.95 -26.08
N SER A 159 -8.25 -9.47 -25.01
CA SER A 159 -7.94 -10.29 -23.83
C SER A 159 -9.20 -10.81 -23.16
N LEU A 160 -10.24 -9.97 -23.05
CA LEU A 160 -11.56 -10.37 -22.54
C LEU A 160 -12.15 -11.51 -23.38
N LEU A 161 -12.23 -11.34 -24.71
CA LEU A 161 -12.77 -12.37 -25.61
C LEU A 161 -11.99 -13.69 -25.60
N LYS A 162 -10.68 -13.62 -25.29
CA LYS A 162 -9.81 -14.79 -25.21
C LYS A 162 -9.94 -15.53 -23.87
N MET A 163 -9.94 -14.79 -22.77
CA MET A 163 -9.91 -15.37 -21.42
C MET A 163 -11.30 -15.73 -20.90
N TYR A 164 -12.34 -15.02 -21.36
CA TYR A 164 -13.72 -15.18 -20.92
C TYR A 164 -14.68 -15.32 -22.12
N PRO A 165 -14.53 -16.38 -22.94
CA PRO A 165 -15.27 -16.54 -24.20
C PRO A 165 -16.79 -16.71 -24.03
N GLU A 166 -17.24 -17.13 -22.85
CA GLU A 166 -18.65 -17.32 -22.47
C GLU A 166 -19.16 -16.24 -21.50
N GLY A 167 -18.39 -15.16 -21.29
CA GLY A 167 -18.75 -14.05 -20.39
C GLY A 167 -19.89 -13.18 -20.93
N ASP A 168 -20.61 -12.50 -20.03
CA ASP A 168 -21.77 -11.68 -20.41
C ASP A 168 -21.38 -10.42 -21.21
N ARG A 169 -20.11 -9.99 -21.09
CA ARG A 169 -19.53 -8.87 -21.86
C ARG A 169 -19.06 -9.23 -23.25
N VAL A 170 -19.13 -10.48 -23.69
CA VAL A 170 -18.58 -10.92 -24.98
C VAL A 170 -19.24 -10.22 -26.17
N GLU A 171 -20.57 -10.16 -26.21
CA GLU A 171 -21.28 -9.55 -27.34
C GLU A 171 -21.01 -8.03 -27.42
N ALA A 172 -21.07 -7.34 -26.28
CA ALA A 172 -20.74 -5.93 -26.17
C ALA A 172 -19.29 -5.65 -26.61
N SER A 173 -18.35 -6.50 -26.18
CA SER A 173 -16.93 -6.39 -26.53
C SER A 173 -16.69 -6.58 -28.03
N ARG A 174 -17.36 -7.55 -28.68
CA ARG A 174 -17.27 -7.73 -30.14
C ARG A 174 -17.78 -6.50 -30.89
N LYS A 175 -18.87 -5.89 -30.41
CA LYS A 175 -19.44 -4.68 -31.01
C LYS A 175 -18.50 -3.48 -30.89
N GLU A 176 -17.94 -3.23 -29.71
CA GLU A 176 -16.97 -2.12 -29.51
C GLU A 176 -15.66 -2.38 -30.25
N LEU A 177 -15.17 -3.61 -30.30
CA LEU A 177 -13.98 -3.96 -31.07
C LEU A 177 -14.19 -3.68 -32.57
N LYS A 178 -15.36 -4.05 -33.13
CA LYS A 178 -15.72 -3.74 -34.52
C LYS A 178 -15.76 -2.23 -34.77
N ARG A 179 -16.26 -1.45 -33.81
CA ARG A 179 -16.27 0.02 -33.88
C ARG A 179 -14.86 0.59 -33.84
N LEU A 180 -14.00 0.12 -32.92
CA LEU A 180 -12.60 0.55 -32.80
C LEU A 180 -11.81 0.26 -34.07
N VAL A 181 -11.95 -0.94 -34.64
CA VAL A 181 -11.30 -1.28 -35.91
C VAL A 181 -11.76 -0.34 -37.03
N ARG A 182 -13.07 -0.01 -37.10
CA ARG A 182 -13.58 0.96 -38.07
C ARG A 182 -13.04 2.38 -37.85
N LEU A 183 -12.85 2.80 -36.60
CA LEU A 183 -12.27 4.11 -36.26
C LEU A 183 -10.79 4.17 -36.66
N LEU A 184 -10.01 3.15 -36.31
CA LEU A 184 -8.58 3.05 -36.59
C LEU A 184 -8.28 2.90 -38.09
N THR A 185 -9.19 2.29 -38.86
CA THR A 185 -9.06 2.13 -40.32
C THR A 185 -9.56 3.33 -41.13
N LYS A 186 -10.30 4.27 -40.52
CA LYS A 186 -10.80 5.49 -41.17
C LYS A 186 -9.96 6.75 -40.88
N ALA A 187 -8.95 6.68 -40.02
CA ALA A 187 -8.06 7.81 -39.77
C ALA A 187 -7.23 8.11 -41.04
N PRO A 188 -7.23 9.35 -41.57
CA PRO A 188 -6.38 9.70 -42.71
C PRO A 188 -4.92 9.65 -42.27
N THR A 189 -4.09 8.94 -43.02
CA THR A 189 -2.63 9.01 -42.88
C THR A 189 -2.15 10.38 -43.36
N THR A 190 -1.93 11.31 -42.45
CA THR A 190 -1.15 12.52 -42.69
C THR A 190 -0.33 12.87 -41.46
N GLU A 191 0.94 12.47 -41.47
CA GLU A 191 2.08 13.39 -41.31
C GLU A 191 3.36 12.62 -41.66
N LYS A 192 3.84 12.83 -42.90
CA LYS A 192 5.25 12.70 -43.26
C LYS A 192 5.85 14.10 -43.17
N THR A 193 6.99 14.22 -42.49
CA THR A 193 7.98 15.26 -42.79
C THR A 193 9.22 14.63 -43.42
N PRO A 194 9.96 15.42 -44.23
CA PRO A 194 10.63 14.92 -45.42
C PRO A 194 12.11 14.64 -45.17
N ASN A 195 12.66 13.66 -45.90
CA ASN A 195 14.03 13.73 -46.37
C ASN A 195 14.13 13.11 -47.77
N ASP A 196 14.79 13.89 -48.60
CA ASP A 196 14.96 13.77 -50.05
C ASP A 196 15.94 12.65 -50.47
N PRO A 197 16.08 12.38 -51.78
CA PRO A 197 16.05 11.03 -52.33
C PRO A 197 17.44 10.44 -52.63
N VAL A 198 17.51 9.11 -52.64
CA VAL A 198 18.46 8.40 -53.51
C VAL A 198 17.71 7.29 -54.21
N GLU A 199 17.47 7.54 -55.49
CA GLU A 199 17.12 6.54 -56.48
C GLU A 199 18.41 5.82 -56.90
N VAL A 200 18.36 4.50 -57.09
CA VAL A 200 18.69 3.80 -58.35
C VAL A 200 18.85 2.27 -58.12
N SER A 201 17.99 1.55 -58.83
CA SER A 201 18.20 0.26 -59.52
C SER A 201 18.22 -1.09 -58.77
N ASN A 202 17.03 -1.72 -58.80
CA ASN A 202 16.68 -3.01 -59.44
C ASN A 202 17.50 -4.31 -59.23
N LYS A 203 16.73 -5.31 -58.75
CA LYS A 203 16.53 -6.71 -59.22
C LYS A 203 17.69 -7.73 -59.18
N ASP A 204 17.55 -8.74 -58.32
CA ASP A 204 17.09 -10.13 -58.62
C ASP A 204 17.48 -11.07 -57.46
N SER A 205 16.52 -11.77 -56.85
CA SER A 205 16.26 -13.22 -56.96
C SER A 205 16.85 -14.07 -55.82
N LEU A 206 16.07 -15.08 -55.45
CA LEU A 206 16.21 -16.00 -54.32
C LEU A 206 17.36 -17.00 -54.49
N THR A 207 18.08 -17.32 -53.40
CA THR A 207 18.16 -18.63 -52.69
C THR A 207 19.38 -18.70 -51.76
N PRO A 208 19.41 -19.63 -50.77
CA PRO A 208 20.30 -19.56 -49.61
C PRO A 208 21.56 -20.44 -49.76
N GLU A 209 22.71 -19.95 -49.27
CA GLU A 209 23.91 -20.78 -49.10
C GLU A 209 24.58 -20.58 -47.74
N LYS A 210 24.98 -21.71 -47.17
CA LYS A 210 25.92 -21.94 -46.06
C LYS A 210 27.20 -22.49 -46.71
N PRO A 211 28.46 -22.16 -46.30
CA PRO A 211 29.21 -23.02 -45.33
C PRO A 211 30.31 -22.23 -44.52
N GLU A 212 30.55 -22.52 -43.24
CA GLU A 212 31.64 -23.37 -42.66
C GLU A 212 32.84 -22.64 -42.02
N ASN A 213 33.39 -23.34 -41.01
CA ASN A 213 34.67 -23.24 -40.28
C ASN A 213 34.74 -22.24 -39.11
N LEU A 214 34.81 -22.65 -37.83
CA LEU A 214 35.66 -23.57 -37.03
C LEU A 214 36.77 -22.83 -36.24
N VAL A 215 36.52 -22.72 -34.93
CA VAL A 215 37.41 -22.60 -33.72
C VAL A 215 38.34 -21.38 -33.54
N PRO A 216 38.72 -20.98 -32.30
CA PRO A 216 38.56 -21.67 -31.01
C PRO A 216 37.86 -20.87 -29.89
N ALA A 217 37.46 -21.62 -28.85
CA ALA A 217 37.04 -21.11 -27.55
C ALA A 217 38.13 -20.20 -26.96
N LEU A 218 37.79 -18.92 -26.76
CA LEU A 218 38.57 -17.99 -25.96
C LEU A 218 37.91 -17.88 -24.58
N GLU A 219 38.77 -18.10 -23.60
CA GLU A 219 38.56 -18.13 -22.17
C GLU A 219 37.59 -17.05 -21.69
N THR A 220 36.68 -17.47 -20.81
CA THR A 220 35.83 -16.60 -20.01
C THR A 220 36.71 -15.67 -19.19
N VAL A 221 36.96 -14.47 -19.69
CA VAL A 221 37.24 -13.33 -18.84
C VAL A 221 35.95 -13.08 -18.07
N GLU A 222 35.88 -13.57 -16.84
CA GLU A 222 34.89 -13.14 -15.85
C GLU A 222 35.07 -11.64 -15.67
N THR A 223 34.38 -10.85 -16.50
CA THR A 223 34.26 -9.42 -16.29
C THR A 223 33.58 -9.24 -14.94
N GLU A 224 34.29 -8.64 -13.98
CA GLU A 224 33.78 -8.29 -12.67
C GLU A 224 32.31 -7.88 -12.75
N LYS A 225 31.43 -8.68 -12.14
CA LYS A 225 30.00 -8.37 -12.02
C LYS A 225 29.89 -6.92 -11.57
N ASN A 226 29.32 -6.09 -12.43
CA ASN A 226 29.07 -4.67 -12.21
C ASN A 226 28.45 -4.48 -10.80
N LYS A 227 29.27 -4.11 -9.81
CA LYS A 227 28.83 -3.98 -8.42
C LYS A 227 27.83 -2.84 -8.37
N HIS A 228 26.55 -3.17 -8.22
CA HIS A 228 25.49 -2.19 -8.02
C HIS A 228 25.82 -1.36 -6.78
N VAL A 229 26.16 -0.08 -6.99
CA VAL A 229 26.43 0.86 -5.89
C VAL A 229 25.09 1.35 -5.35
N PRO A 230 24.76 1.07 -4.07
CA PRO A 230 23.45 1.43 -3.52
C PRO A 230 23.17 2.92 -3.62
N LEU A 231 21.93 3.27 -3.97
CA LEU A 231 21.37 4.60 -3.93
C LEU A 231 20.44 4.75 -2.72
N VAL A 232 20.84 5.61 -1.79
CA VAL A 232 20.03 5.96 -0.61
C VAL A 232 19.41 7.33 -0.80
N VAL A 233 18.09 7.43 -0.63
CA VAL A 233 17.42 8.73 -0.53
C VAL A 233 17.28 9.08 0.95
N VAL A 234 17.80 10.25 1.32
CA VAL A 234 17.72 10.79 2.67
C VAL A 234 16.74 11.96 2.65
N ASP A 235 15.63 11.79 3.35
CA ASP A 235 14.60 12.81 3.47
C ASP A 235 14.82 13.65 4.73
N ALA A 236 14.87 14.97 4.54
CA ALA A 236 14.87 15.92 5.65
C ALA A 236 13.43 16.38 5.90
N GLY A 237 12.80 15.89 6.97
CA GLY A 237 11.41 16.22 7.34
C GLY A 237 11.15 17.74 7.36
N HIS A 238 9.92 18.15 7.05
CA HIS A 238 9.48 19.56 6.99
C HIS A 238 10.28 20.43 5.99
N GLY A 239 10.31 21.75 6.19
CA GLY A 239 11.07 22.71 5.38
C GLY A 239 10.24 23.93 4.95
N GLY A 240 10.87 25.07 4.74
CA GLY A 240 10.19 26.29 4.29
C GLY A 240 9.07 26.70 5.25
N LYS A 241 7.82 26.75 4.76
CA LYS A 241 6.62 27.14 5.52
C LYS A 241 6.26 26.17 6.64
N ASP A 242 6.70 24.92 6.53
CA ASP A 242 6.48 23.91 7.56
C ASP A 242 7.72 23.86 8.46
N HIS A 243 7.56 24.31 9.70
CA HIS A 243 8.63 24.35 10.69
C HIS A 243 8.86 23.00 11.38
N GLY A 244 7.92 22.07 11.28
CA GLY A 244 7.77 20.98 12.23
C GLY A 244 7.55 21.50 13.65
N ALA A 245 7.94 20.70 14.63
CA ALA A 245 7.90 21.11 16.02
C ALA A 245 8.90 22.23 16.33
N ILE A 246 8.56 23.06 17.32
CA ILE A 246 9.40 24.16 17.79
C ILE A 246 9.71 23.90 19.26
N GLY A 247 11.00 23.82 19.58
CA GLY A 247 11.51 23.67 20.93
C GLY A 247 11.29 24.90 21.79
N HIS A 248 11.51 24.76 23.09
CA HIS A 248 11.25 25.79 24.08
C HIS A 248 12.09 27.07 23.86
N HIS A 249 13.30 26.92 23.33
CA HIS A 249 14.23 28.01 23.04
C HIS A 249 14.21 28.40 21.55
N GLY A 250 13.21 27.93 20.79
CA GLY A 250 12.97 28.31 19.41
C GLY A 250 13.71 27.46 18.37
N LEU A 251 14.38 26.37 18.77
CA LEU A 251 14.97 25.45 17.81
C LEU A 251 13.85 24.79 16.98
N LYS A 252 13.93 24.90 15.67
CA LYS A 252 12.93 24.31 14.76
C LYS A 252 13.38 22.94 14.32
N GLU A 253 12.45 22.00 14.33
CA GLU A 253 12.66 20.64 13.86
C GLU A 253 13.24 20.60 12.42
N LYS A 254 12.68 21.40 11.50
CA LYS A 254 13.15 21.44 10.11
C LYS A 254 14.65 21.73 9.95
N GLU A 255 15.24 22.47 10.89
CA GLU A 255 16.67 22.83 10.90
C GLU A 255 17.51 21.66 11.41
N VAL A 256 17.06 21.00 12.47
CA VAL A 256 17.69 19.78 13.00
C VAL A 256 17.69 18.68 11.93
N ASN A 257 16.54 18.45 11.30
CA ASN A 257 16.37 17.43 10.26
C ASN A 257 17.30 17.70 9.07
N LEU A 258 17.34 18.94 8.56
CA LEU A 258 18.21 19.29 7.44
C LEU A 258 19.69 19.09 7.75
N ASN A 259 20.14 19.52 8.94
CA ASN A 259 21.53 19.43 9.33
C ASN A 259 21.98 17.97 9.49
N ILE A 260 21.18 17.14 10.15
CA ILE A 260 21.49 15.71 10.31
C ILE A 260 21.44 15.00 8.96
N SER A 261 20.43 15.25 8.11
CA SER A 261 20.33 14.63 6.78
C SER A 261 21.54 14.95 5.90
N LYS A 262 22.04 16.18 5.92
CA LYS A 262 23.27 16.57 5.19
C LYS A 262 24.51 15.82 5.70
N GLU A 263 24.65 15.68 7.02
CA GLU A 263 25.75 14.93 7.61
C GLU A 263 25.66 13.43 7.28
N VAL A 264 24.48 12.83 7.37
CA VAL A 264 24.23 11.44 6.95
C VAL A 264 24.62 11.26 5.48
N ALA A 265 24.16 12.14 4.60
CA ALA A 265 24.49 12.09 3.18
C ALA A 265 26.00 12.22 2.92
N ALA A 266 26.67 13.13 3.62
CA ALA A 266 28.11 13.31 3.52
C ALA A 266 28.89 12.06 3.97
N ILE A 267 28.46 11.39 5.04
CA ILE A 267 29.11 10.18 5.56
C ILE A 267 28.88 9.00 4.62
N LEU A 268 27.64 8.76 4.19
CA LEU A 268 27.28 7.71 3.23
C LEU A 268 28.08 7.86 1.92
N THR A 269 28.20 9.09 1.41
CA THR A 269 28.96 9.38 0.17
C THR A 269 30.47 9.23 0.38
N LYS A 270 31.05 9.92 1.37
CA LYS A 270 32.51 10.02 1.50
C LYS A 270 33.14 8.77 2.09
N ARG A 271 32.51 8.18 3.10
CA ARG A 271 33.03 7.03 3.86
C ARG A 271 32.62 5.70 3.24
N TYR A 272 31.32 5.53 2.96
CA TYR A 272 30.78 4.26 2.48
C TYR A 272 30.63 4.15 0.96
N LYS A 273 30.90 5.24 0.23
CA LYS A 273 30.89 5.30 -1.24
C LYS A 273 29.52 4.97 -1.87
N PHE A 274 28.44 5.20 -1.12
CA PHE A 274 27.08 5.07 -1.65
C PHE A 274 26.69 6.29 -2.48
N ARG A 275 25.75 6.10 -3.39
CA ARG A 275 25.07 7.21 -4.07
C ARG A 275 24.00 7.75 -3.11
N VAL A 276 23.89 9.07 -2.99
CA VAL A 276 22.92 9.69 -2.09
C VAL A 276 22.16 10.79 -2.81
N VAL A 277 20.84 10.84 -2.60
CA VAL A 277 19.98 11.96 -2.99
C VAL A 277 19.29 12.49 -1.74
N LEU A 278 19.39 13.79 -1.50
CA LEU A 278 18.58 14.46 -0.50
C LEU A 278 17.24 14.87 -1.12
N THR A 279 16.11 14.71 -0.41
CA THR A 279 14.84 15.28 -0.88
C THR A 279 14.93 16.80 -0.96
N ARG A 280 15.57 17.42 0.04
CA ARG A 280 15.99 18.82 0.06
C ARG A 280 17.37 19.00 0.68
N ASP A 281 18.13 19.94 0.15
CA ASP A 281 19.45 20.37 0.62
C ASP A 281 19.47 21.85 1.06
N ASP A 282 18.31 22.48 1.12
CA ASP A 282 18.05 23.83 1.59
C ASP A 282 16.75 23.88 2.42
N ASP A 283 16.32 25.08 2.80
CA ASP A 283 15.10 25.31 3.56
C ASP A 283 13.86 25.45 2.66
N ARG A 284 13.75 24.62 1.60
CA ARG A 284 12.54 24.54 0.78
C ARG A 284 11.48 23.64 1.41
N PHE A 285 10.21 23.95 1.18
CA PHE A 285 9.11 23.06 1.50
C PHE A 285 8.89 22.04 0.38
N ILE A 286 8.68 20.77 0.73
CA ILE A 286 8.31 19.69 -0.20
C ILE A 286 7.05 19.02 0.34
N GLU A 287 6.03 18.92 -0.51
CA GLU A 287 4.78 18.22 -0.20
C GLU A 287 5.06 16.75 0.13
N LEU A 288 4.32 16.20 1.09
CA LEU A 288 4.57 14.85 1.63
C LEU A 288 4.55 13.78 0.52
N ALA A 289 3.63 13.91 -0.44
CA ALA A 289 3.50 13.03 -1.61
C ALA A 289 4.59 13.19 -2.66
N ASP A 290 5.40 14.24 -2.62
CA ASP A 290 6.50 14.41 -3.56
C ASP A 290 7.81 13.82 -3.02
N ARG A 291 7.94 13.68 -1.70
CA ARG A 291 9.12 13.08 -1.04
C ARG A 291 9.32 11.62 -1.47
N GLY A 292 8.25 10.81 -1.44
CA GLY A 292 8.26 9.42 -1.90
C GLY A 292 8.52 9.29 -3.40
N LYS A 293 7.88 10.14 -4.21
CA LYS A 293 8.11 10.21 -5.67
C LYS A 293 9.57 10.44 -6.05
N ILE A 294 10.31 11.30 -5.33
CA ILE A 294 11.75 11.50 -5.57
C ILE A 294 12.49 10.16 -5.48
N ALA A 295 12.20 9.37 -4.44
CA ALA A 295 12.83 8.07 -4.26
C ALA A 295 12.44 7.05 -5.33
N ASN A 296 11.16 7.01 -5.68
CA ASN A 296 10.63 6.09 -6.69
C ASN A 296 11.19 6.40 -8.08
N GLN A 297 11.21 7.68 -8.49
CA GLN A 297 11.72 8.11 -9.80
C GLN A 297 13.21 7.84 -9.96
N LYS A 298 13.97 7.85 -8.86
CA LYS A 298 15.40 7.53 -8.86
C LYS A 298 15.69 6.04 -8.72
N ASN A 299 14.67 5.20 -8.54
CA ASN A 299 14.79 3.78 -8.22
C ASN A 299 15.76 3.55 -7.05
N ALA A 300 15.58 4.30 -5.96
CA ALA A 300 16.44 4.19 -4.79
C ALA A 300 16.36 2.78 -4.18
N ASP A 301 17.49 2.32 -3.62
CA ASP A 301 17.57 1.04 -2.91
C ASP A 301 17.02 1.15 -1.48
N LEU A 302 17.08 2.35 -0.91
CA LEU A 302 16.59 2.68 0.43
C LEU A 302 16.06 4.10 0.53
N PHE A 303 15.07 4.29 1.39
CA PHE A 303 14.57 5.60 1.81
C PHE A 303 14.70 5.76 3.33
N VAL A 304 15.27 6.88 3.79
CA VAL A 304 15.42 7.20 5.21
C VAL A 304 14.96 8.61 5.46
N SER A 305 13.85 8.79 6.17
CA SER A 305 13.39 10.10 6.62
C SER A 305 13.89 10.39 8.03
N ILE A 306 14.34 11.62 8.26
CA ILE A 306 14.91 12.06 9.54
C ILE A 306 14.02 13.16 10.11
N HIS A 307 13.56 12.93 11.34
CA HIS A 307 12.68 13.78 12.12
C HIS A 307 13.21 13.99 13.55
N ALA A 308 12.71 15.03 14.23
CA ALA A 308 12.99 15.29 15.63
C ALA A 308 11.67 15.52 16.37
N ASN A 309 11.20 14.43 16.97
CA ASN A 309 9.90 14.25 17.60
C ASN A 309 9.44 15.39 18.53
N ALA A 310 8.15 15.39 18.81
CA ALA A 310 7.50 16.23 19.80
C ALA A 310 6.41 15.46 20.55
N ALA A 311 6.35 15.70 21.86
CA ALA A 311 5.28 15.20 22.71
C ALA A 311 4.69 16.34 23.57
N PRO A 312 3.39 16.26 23.93
CA PRO A 312 2.78 17.17 24.91
C PRO A 312 3.49 17.10 26.27
N HIS A 313 3.91 15.89 26.67
CA HIS A 313 4.62 15.69 27.93
C HIS A 313 6.09 16.07 27.77
N LYS A 314 6.50 17.20 28.37
CA LYS A 314 7.85 17.80 28.22
C LYS A 314 9.02 16.93 28.69
N ALA A 315 8.74 15.88 29.47
CA ALA A 315 9.78 14.93 29.90
C ALA A 315 9.99 13.75 28.93
N ALA A 316 9.17 13.62 27.88
CA ALA A 316 9.39 12.63 26.83
C ALA A 316 10.80 12.84 26.24
N GLN A 317 11.55 11.76 26.07
CA GLN A 317 12.90 11.82 25.56
C GLN A 317 13.32 10.48 24.96
N GLY A 318 14.33 10.52 24.10
CA GLY A 318 14.92 9.34 23.50
C GLY A 318 14.71 9.25 22.00
N ILE A 319 15.22 8.16 21.44
CA ILE A 319 15.29 7.91 20.00
C ILE A 319 14.43 6.70 19.64
N GLU A 320 13.79 6.76 18.48
CA GLU A 320 12.99 5.66 17.94
C GLU A 320 13.09 5.63 16.42
N THR A 321 12.81 4.46 15.87
CA THR A 321 12.77 4.26 14.42
C THR A 321 11.46 3.61 14.03
N TYR A 322 10.79 4.21 13.06
CA TYR A 322 9.55 3.73 12.51
C TYR A 322 9.77 3.05 11.16
N TYR A 323 9.02 2.00 10.92
CA TYR A 323 8.73 1.48 9.59
C TYR A 323 7.21 1.49 9.38
N LEU A 324 6.77 1.20 8.16
CA LEU A 324 5.35 1.25 7.84
C LEU A 324 4.59 0.05 8.39
N GLY A 325 3.50 0.33 9.10
CA GLY A 325 2.52 -0.64 9.56
C GLY A 325 1.34 0.05 10.25
N SER A 326 0.54 -0.69 11.00
CA SER A 326 -0.77 -0.25 11.47
C SER A 326 -0.73 0.84 12.56
N GLY A 327 0.42 1.05 13.21
CA GLY A 327 0.50 1.90 14.39
C GLY A 327 -0.07 1.17 15.60
N SER A 328 0.64 0.13 16.06
CA SER A 328 0.18 -0.74 17.14
C SER A 328 0.07 -0.06 18.51
N THR A 329 0.63 1.14 18.67
CA THR A 329 0.53 1.94 19.89
C THR A 329 -0.04 3.33 19.61
N GLU A 330 -0.70 3.91 20.61
CA GLU A 330 -1.23 5.28 20.55
C GLU A 330 -0.13 6.30 20.24
N GLN A 331 1.05 6.19 20.87
CA GLN A 331 2.17 7.09 20.58
C GLN A 331 2.65 7.00 19.13
N ALA A 332 2.63 5.81 18.53
CA ALA A 332 2.99 5.63 17.12
C ALA A 332 1.97 6.30 16.19
N ARG A 333 0.67 6.23 16.52
CA ARG A 333 -0.39 6.89 15.76
C ARG A 333 -0.35 8.40 15.91
N GLU A 334 -0.16 8.91 17.11
CA GLU A 334 0.00 10.35 17.35
C GLU A 334 1.19 10.93 16.59
N THR A 335 2.31 10.20 16.57
CA THR A 335 3.50 10.59 15.80
C THR A 335 3.21 10.59 14.30
N ALA A 336 2.62 9.52 13.77
CA ALA A 336 2.21 9.48 12.36
C ALA A 336 1.20 10.57 12.01
N ALA A 337 0.26 10.88 12.91
CA ALA A 337 -0.74 11.91 12.70
C ALA A 337 -0.11 13.31 12.59
N ARG A 338 0.89 13.59 13.42
CA ARG A 338 1.66 14.83 13.37
C ARG A 338 2.46 14.95 12.06
N GLU A 339 3.20 13.90 11.71
CA GLU A 339 4.08 13.92 10.53
C GLU A 339 3.32 13.94 9.20
N ASN A 340 2.11 13.40 9.18
CA ASN A 340 1.25 13.44 8.01
C ASN A 340 0.57 14.82 7.81
N GLY A 341 0.56 15.70 8.83
CA GLY A 341 0.16 17.11 8.72
C GLY A 341 -1.23 17.35 8.09
N ASN A 342 -1.34 18.29 7.15
CA ASN A 342 -2.63 18.69 6.54
C ASN A 342 -3.26 17.67 5.59
N LEU A 343 -2.55 16.60 5.19
CA LEU A 343 -3.24 15.44 4.60
C LEU A 343 -4.31 14.90 5.58
N ILE A 344 -4.09 15.05 6.90
CA ILE A 344 -4.97 14.59 7.98
C ILE A 344 -6.06 15.57 8.40
N TYR A 345 -5.99 16.87 8.07
CA TYR A 345 -7.17 17.74 8.30
C TYR A 345 -8.39 17.33 7.43
N SER A 346 -8.19 16.41 6.48
CA SER A 346 -9.27 15.71 5.75
C SER A 346 -9.48 14.24 6.17
N VAL A 347 -8.67 13.72 7.09
CA VAL A 347 -8.58 12.31 7.49
C VAL A 347 -8.20 12.16 8.97
N ALA A 348 -9.10 12.52 9.89
CA ALA A 348 -8.92 12.37 11.33
C ALA A 348 -9.28 10.96 11.84
N ASP A 349 -8.97 9.90 11.07
CA ASP A 349 -9.38 8.52 11.40
C ASP A 349 -8.19 7.56 11.36
N ASP A 350 -7.85 6.99 12.51
CA ASP A 350 -6.87 5.93 12.72
C ASP A 350 -7.10 4.73 11.76
N GLU A 351 -8.34 4.53 11.30
CA GLU A 351 -8.72 3.42 10.42
C GLU A 351 -8.21 3.60 8.97
N VAL A 352 -8.19 4.83 8.43
CA VAL A 352 -7.68 5.12 7.07
C VAL A 352 -6.17 4.98 7.00
N GLN A 353 -5.50 5.34 8.10
CA GLN A 353 -4.07 5.21 8.25
C GLN A 353 -3.62 3.73 8.31
N GLN A 354 -4.40 2.88 8.99
CA GLN A 354 -4.20 1.42 8.98
C GLN A 354 -4.44 0.79 7.59
N ILE A 355 -5.43 1.30 6.84
CA ILE A 355 -5.70 0.87 5.46
C ILE A 355 -4.50 1.18 4.55
N LEU A 356 -3.94 2.39 4.59
CA LEU A 356 -2.74 2.76 3.83
C LEU A 356 -1.56 1.84 4.14
N ALA A 357 -1.34 1.49 5.41
CA ALA A 357 -0.26 0.58 5.80
C ALA A 357 -0.43 -0.87 5.29
N SER A 358 -1.67 -1.34 5.13
CA SER A 358 -1.99 -2.72 4.73
C SER A 358 -1.84 -3.04 3.23
N LEU A 359 -1.70 -2.01 2.38
CA LEU A 359 -1.66 -2.15 0.91
C LEU A 359 -0.27 -2.47 0.33
N ILE A 360 0.71 -2.80 1.17
CA ILE A 360 2.14 -2.86 0.80
C ILE A 360 2.66 -4.29 0.70
N SER A 361 3.56 -4.49 -0.26
CA SER A 361 4.31 -5.74 -0.42
C SER A 361 4.97 -6.19 0.88
N THR A 362 4.69 -7.43 1.30
CA THR A 362 5.28 -8.09 2.46
C THR A 362 6.81 -8.00 2.49
N THR A 363 7.46 -8.02 1.32
CA THR A 363 8.92 -7.91 1.20
C THR A 363 9.44 -6.54 1.60
N LYS A 364 8.77 -5.44 1.18
CA LYS A 364 9.15 -4.08 1.57
C LYS A 364 9.03 -3.89 3.08
N ILE A 365 7.93 -4.35 3.68
CA ILE A 365 7.69 -4.23 5.13
C ILE A 365 8.76 -5.01 5.91
N ASN A 366 9.03 -6.25 5.52
CA ASN A 366 10.04 -7.08 6.19
C ASN A 366 11.44 -6.46 6.14
N ASP A 367 11.86 -5.97 4.97
CA ASP A 367 13.16 -5.30 4.84
C ASP A 367 13.20 -3.96 5.58
N SER A 368 12.10 -3.21 5.61
CA SER A 368 12.00 -1.96 6.37
C SER A 368 12.09 -2.20 7.87
N SER A 369 11.46 -3.25 8.38
CA SER A 369 11.53 -3.68 9.78
C SER A 369 12.95 -4.12 10.17
N ARG A 370 13.63 -4.87 9.30
CA ARG A 370 15.05 -5.24 9.48
C ARG A 370 15.97 -4.03 9.48
N LEU A 371 15.77 -3.10 8.53
CA LEU A 371 16.51 -1.85 8.45
C LEU A 371 16.30 -1.01 9.71
N ALA A 372 15.06 -0.82 10.15
CA ALA A 372 14.71 -0.08 11.36
C ALA A 372 15.40 -0.68 12.59
N SER A 373 15.34 -2.00 12.74
CA SER A 373 15.99 -2.73 13.84
C SER A 373 17.52 -2.55 13.84
N LYS A 374 18.14 -2.58 12.65
CA LYS A 374 19.58 -2.38 12.51
C LYS A 374 20.00 -0.96 12.88
N VAL A 375 19.30 0.02 12.32
CA VAL A 375 19.56 1.45 12.54
C VAL A 375 19.33 1.80 14.00
N GLN A 376 18.20 1.42 14.61
CA GLN A 376 17.89 1.70 16.02
C GLN A 376 18.97 1.13 16.95
N LYS A 377 19.34 -0.14 16.77
CA LYS A 377 20.33 -0.81 17.63
C LYS A 377 21.70 -0.12 17.57
N ILE A 378 22.16 0.24 16.37
CA ILE A 378 23.47 0.90 16.17
C ILE A 378 23.41 2.35 16.66
N LEU A 379 22.31 3.06 16.39
CA LEU A 379 22.06 4.41 16.84
C LEU A 379 22.15 4.49 18.36
N HIS A 380 21.30 3.74 19.06
CA HIS A 380 21.30 3.72 20.53
C HIS A 380 22.66 3.28 21.10
N GLY A 381 23.21 2.16 20.63
CA GLY A 381 24.48 1.62 21.12
C GLY A 381 25.68 2.56 20.95
N ASN A 382 25.69 3.41 19.90
CA ASN A 382 26.72 4.42 19.73
C ASN A 382 26.45 5.68 20.55
N MET A 383 25.20 6.13 20.64
CA MET A 383 24.84 7.34 21.36
C MET A 383 25.10 7.22 22.87
N VAL A 384 24.75 6.08 23.49
CA VAL A 384 24.93 5.89 24.95
C VAL A 384 26.40 5.88 25.41
N LYS A 385 27.35 5.67 24.50
CA LYS A 385 28.80 5.75 24.82
C LYS A 385 29.21 7.15 25.26
N ARG A 386 28.55 8.19 24.73
CA ARG A 386 28.86 9.60 25.01
C ARG A 386 27.71 10.34 25.72
N TYR A 387 26.48 9.90 25.48
CA TYR A 387 25.25 10.51 26.00
C TYR A 387 24.45 9.43 26.74
N ARG A 388 24.91 9.07 27.95
CA ARG A 388 24.45 7.90 28.74
C ARG A 388 22.96 7.88 29.09
N ASP A 389 22.30 9.02 29.01
CA ASP A 389 20.88 9.25 29.30
C ASP A 389 20.02 9.36 28.03
N VAL A 390 20.55 9.02 26.85
CA VAL A 390 19.71 8.80 25.66
C VAL A 390 18.91 7.52 25.85
N HIS A 391 17.60 7.61 25.74
CA HIS A 391 16.69 6.49 25.94
C HIS A 391 16.42 5.76 24.62
N ASP A 392 16.38 4.43 24.67
CA ASP A 392 15.95 3.59 23.55
C ASP A 392 14.44 3.41 23.60
N LEU A 393 13.72 4.09 22.71
CA LEU A 393 12.28 3.91 22.55
C LEU A 393 11.94 2.80 21.54
N GLY A 394 12.96 2.14 21.00
CA GLY A 394 12.84 0.95 20.17
C GLY A 394 12.36 1.22 18.74
N VAL A 395 11.98 0.13 18.09
CA VAL A 395 11.40 0.14 16.74
C VAL A 395 9.90 0.02 16.83
N LYS A 396 9.19 0.82 16.05
CA LYS A 396 7.73 0.83 15.99
C LYS A 396 7.25 0.75 14.54
N GLU A 397 6.03 0.28 14.36
CA GLU A 397 5.33 0.45 13.10
C GLU A 397 4.37 1.64 13.20
N GLY A 398 4.16 2.35 12.11
CA GLY A 398 3.17 3.41 12.06
C GLY A 398 2.75 3.77 10.64
N PRO A 399 1.56 4.38 10.48
CA PRO A 399 0.98 4.67 9.18
C PRO A 399 1.51 6.00 8.61
N PHE A 400 2.82 6.08 8.41
CA PHE A 400 3.46 7.27 7.87
C PHE A 400 3.29 7.31 6.35
N PHE A 401 2.66 8.37 5.83
CA PHE A 401 2.40 8.52 4.40
C PHE A 401 3.70 8.57 3.59
N VAL A 402 4.74 9.23 4.11
CA VAL A 402 6.06 9.29 3.46
C VAL A 402 6.69 7.91 3.31
N LEU A 403 6.42 6.99 4.23
CA LEU A 403 6.88 5.61 4.14
C LEU A 403 5.97 4.80 3.20
N HIS A 404 4.69 5.13 3.11
CA HIS A 404 3.75 4.45 2.21
C HIS A 404 4.10 4.68 0.75
N ASP A 405 4.32 5.94 0.36
CA ASP A 405 4.50 6.36 -1.02
C ASP A 405 5.89 6.01 -1.63
N THR A 406 6.61 5.07 -1.04
CA THR A 406 7.92 4.59 -1.51
C THR A 406 7.85 3.14 -2.02
N ASN A 407 8.66 2.77 -2.99
CA ASN A 407 8.68 1.40 -3.56
C ASN A 407 9.75 0.49 -2.93
N MET A 408 10.70 1.07 -2.20
CA MET A 408 11.85 0.39 -1.58
C MET A 408 11.72 0.34 -0.06
N PRO A 409 12.58 -0.41 0.66
CA PRO A 409 12.56 -0.39 2.12
C PRO A 409 12.78 1.03 2.66
N SER A 410 11.95 1.41 3.62
CA SER A 410 11.78 2.80 4.04
C SER A 410 11.62 2.89 5.56
N ILE A 411 12.34 3.81 6.19
CA ILE A 411 12.22 4.09 7.63
C ILE A 411 12.11 5.59 7.91
N LEU A 412 11.53 5.93 9.06
CA LEU A 412 11.55 7.27 9.64
C LEU A 412 12.27 7.20 10.99
N VAL A 413 13.31 8.00 11.17
CA VAL A 413 14.13 8.04 12.39
C VAL A 413 13.78 9.30 13.17
N GLU A 414 13.30 9.13 14.39
CA GLU A 414 13.12 10.20 15.36
C GLU A 414 14.37 10.32 16.23
N VAL A 415 15.12 11.40 16.05
CA VAL A 415 16.46 11.56 16.64
C VAL A 415 16.47 12.13 18.07
N GLY A 416 15.30 12.40 18.64
CA GLY A 416 15.12 13.03 19.95
C GLY A 416 13.90 13.96 19.95
N PHE A 417 13.43 14.35 21.13
CA PHE A 417 12.25 15.21 21.30
C PHE A 417 12.66 16.68 21.35
N VAL A 418 12.38 17.46 20.30
CA VAL A 418 12.71 18.90 20.28
C VAL A 418 11.95 19.69 21.36
N THR A 419 10.82 19.17 21.83
CA THR A 419 10.03 19.77 22.93
C THR A 419 10.61 19.52 24.32
N ASN A 420 11.59 18.62 24.45
CA ASN A 420 12.31 18.39 25.69
C ASN A 420 13.53 19.32 25.78
N GLN A 421 13.61 20.16 26.82
CA GLN A 421 14.65 21.20 26.94
C GLN A 421 16.09 20.64 26.90
N ARG A 422 16.31 19.44 27.45
CA ARG A 422 17.64 18.81 27.43
C ARG A 422 17.98 18.31 26.04
N GLU A 423 17.03 17.68 25.38
CA GLU A 423 17.21 17.19 24.01
C GLU A 423 17.30 18.34 23.02
N GLU A 424 16.51 19.40 23.14
CA GLU A 424 16.62 20.62 22.34
C GLU A 424 18.06 21.18 22.36
N LYS A 425 18.66 21.31 23.55
CA LYS A 425 20.05 21.77 23.69
C LYS A 425 21.05 20.84 22.98
N ARG A 426 20.79 19.52 23.01
CA ARG A 426 21.62 18.53 22.32
C ARG A 426 21.41 18.59 20.82
N LEU A 427 20.18 18.60 20.36
CA LEU A 427 19.78 18.69 18.95
C LEU A 427 20.28 19.99 18.32
N GLY A 428 20.46 21.07 19.08
CA GLY A 428 21.13 22.29 18.63
C GLY A 428 22.66 22.21 18.52
N SER A 429 23.28 21.15 19.04
CA SER A 429 24.74 20.95 19.02
C SER A 429 25.19 20.18 17.78
N LYS A 430 26.08 20.80 16.99
CA LYS A 430 26.74 20.16 15.84
C LYS A 430 27.42 18.84 16.19
N ALA A 431 28.01 18.74 17.39
CA ALA A 431 28.69 17.53 17.84
C ALA A 431 27.72 16.37 18.13
N TYR A 432 26.51 16.68 18.60
CA TYR A 432 25.45 15.69 18.82
C TYR A 432 24.82 15.27 17.50
N GLN A 433 24.48 16.22 16.63
CA GLN A 433 23.97 15.97 15.29
C GLN A 433 24.91 15.08 14.46
N LYS A 434 26.23 15.36 14.51
CA LYS A 434 27.23 14.52 13.84
C LYS A 434 27.29 13.11 14.41
N ALA A 435 27.20 12.95 15.73
CA ALA A 435 27.19 11.62 16.36
C ALA A 435 25.96 10.79 15.96
N LEU A 436 24.78 11.43 15.92
CA LEU A 436 23.55 10.83 15.38
C LEU A 436 23.75 10.41 13.92
N ALA A 437 24.23 11.32 13.08
CA ALA A 437 24.43 11.07 11.66
C ALA A 437 25.43 9.93 11.39
N GLU A 438 26.53 9.86 12.14
CA GLU A 438 27.50 8.76 12.06
C GLU A 438 26.87 7.41 12.41
N ALA A 439 26.04 7.36 13.44
CA ALA A 439 25.40 6.12 13.85
C ALA A 439 24.26 5.69 12.90
N ILE A 440 23.46 6.63 12.38
CA ILE A 440 22.44 6.37 11.35
C ILE A 440 23.11 5.84 10.07
N ALA A 441 24.14 6.53 9.57
CA ALA A 441 24.86 6.13 8.37
C ALA A 441 25.54 4.76 8.54
N HIS A 442 26.07 4.46 9.72
CA HIS A 442 26.63 3.14 10.03
C HIS A 442 25.54 2.05 10.01
N GLY A 443 24.36 2.31 10.59
CA GLY A 443 23.24 1.38 10.54
C GLY A 443 22.76 1.06 9.12
N ILE A 444 22.66 2.08 8.26
CA ILE A 444 22.32 1.93 6.83
C ILE A 444 23.36 1.08 6.11
N TYR A 445 24.65 1.35 6.35
CA TYR A 445 25.75 0.59 5.77
C TYR A 445 25.70 -0.90 6.14
N GLU A 446 25.53 -1.23 7.42
CA GLU A 446 25.48 -2.63 7.87
C GLU A 446 24.27 -3.37 7.26
N PHE A 447 23.11 -2.71 7.15
CA PHE A 447 21.94 -3.31 6.50
C PHE A 447 22.20 -3.60 5.01
N LEU A 448 22.75 -2.66 4.26
CA LEU A 448 23.01 -2.83 2.83
C LEU A 448 24.10 -3.86 2.54
N LYS A 449 25.11 -3.95 3.41
CA LYS A 449 26.15 -4.97 3.34
C LYS A 449 25.59 -6.39 3.49
N GLU A 450 24.62 -6.60 4.40
CA GLU A 450 23.94 -7.88 4.59
C GLU A 450 23.02 -8.26 3.42
N LYS A 451 22.54 -7.28 2.65
CA LYS A 451 21.63 -7.50 1.52
C LYS A 451 22.34 -7.77 0.19
N ALA A 452 23.60 -7.36 0.05
CA ALA A 452 24.41 -7.74 -1.10
C ALA A 452 24.69 -9.25 -1.06
N PRO A 453 24.67 -9.98 -2.20
CA PRO A 453 25.12 -11.36 -2.22
C PRO A 453 26.55 -11.41 -1.67
N SER A 454 26.77 -12.28 -0.68
CA SER A 454 28.06 -12.51 -0.04
C SER A 454 29.14 -12.60 -1.11
N ILE A 455 30.17 -11.75 -0.98
CA ILE A 455 31.39 -11.78 -1.80
C ILE A 455 32.10 -13.11 -1.58
#